data_AF-A0A8H4T8E5-F1
#
_entry.id   AF-A0A8H4T8E5-F1
#
_cell.length_a   1.000
_cell.length_b   1.000
_cell.length_c   1.000
_cell.angle_alpha   90.00
_cell.angle_beta   90.00
_cell.angle_gamma   90.00
#
_symmetry.space_group_name_H-M   'P 1'
#
loop_
_entity.id
_entity.type
_entity.pdbx_description
1 polymer ?
#
loop_
_entity_poly.entity_id
_entity_poly.type
_entity_poly.pdbx_seq_one_letter_code
_entity_poly.pdbx_strand_id
1 'polypeptide(L)'
;MATQPGHGSKGFTLNLADALTPNPSTEDILKTEDNTIAFLPGRLSRMLNPKSHNAFYALGGLVGLEKGLKTDRNARLSVDETTFDESVAYEDVAARDTPKYGTAGDKLPEPKTLTNIPPATYDTKASGFLDRRRIFSENRLPDKKKTKTLLQLAWQTYNDKVLILLAIAAVVSLALGPYQTFGGAHEEGEVGVEWQLVALEAMNEERLDKGRNRHTRQFSKGTLVMLDFILR
;
A
#
# COMPACT_ATOMS: atom_id res chain seq x y z
N MET A 1 20.39 2.19 61.96
CA MET A 1 20.23 1.16 60.91
C MET A 1 18.93 1.49 60.19
N ALA A 2 19.02 2.31 59.14
CA ALA A 2 17.87 2.91 58.47
C ALA A 2 17.23 1.89 57.52
N THR A 3 15.97 1.54 57.79
CA THR A 3 15.13 0.74 56.92
C THR A 3 14.85 1.53 55.64
N GLN A 4 15.22 0.98 54.48
CA GLN A 4 14.92 1.60 53.19
C GLN A 4 13.40 1.59 52.92
N PRO A 5 12.83 2.67 52.37
CA PRO A 5 11.44 2.68 51.94
C PRO A 5 11.26 1.77 50.71
N GLY A 6 10.27 0.88 50.80
CA GLY A 6 9.92 -0.07 49.75
C GLY A 6 9.67 0.61 48.41
N HIS A 7 10.21 0.00 47.37
CA HIS A 7 9.99 0.37 45.98
C HIS A 7 8.49 0.23 45.68
N GLY A 8 7.76 1.34 45.65
CA GLY A 8 6.36 1.36 45.23
C GLY A 8 6.25 0.75 43.84
N SER A 9 5.47 -0.33 43.71
CA SER A 9 4.99 -0.78 42.41
C SER A 9 4.35 0.43 41.74
N LYS A 10 4.86 0.85 40.57
CA LYS A 10 4.24 1.92 39.79
C LYS A 10 2.85 1.42 39.41
N GLY A 11 1.86 1.78 40.22
CA GLY A 11 0.50 1.28 40.15
C GLY A 11 -0.08 1.49 38.76
N PHE A 12 -0.79 0.48 38.28
CA PHE A 12 -1.61 0.56 37.09
C PHE A 12 -2.63 1.70 37.25
N THR A 13 -2.47 2.79 36.49
CA THR A 13 -3.37 3.95 36.53
C THR A 13 -4.41 3.87 35.41
N LEU A 14 -5.68 3.73 35.80
CA LEU A 14 -6.81 3.66 34.88
C LEU A 14 -7.32 5.05 34.54
N ASN A 15 -7.21 5.45 33.28
CA ASN A 15 -7.80 6.68 32.75
C ASN A 15 -8.92 6.34 31.77
N LEU A 16 -10.15 6.27 32.29
CA LEU A 16 -11.34 5.90 31.52
C LEU A 16 -11.86 7.05 30.63
N ALA A 17 -11.57 8.30 31.01
CA ALA A 17 -12.06 9.50 30.31
C ALA A 17 -11.55 9.65 28.87
N ASP A 18 -10.35 9.15 28.56
CA ASP A 18 -9.77 9.21 27.20
C ASP A 18 -9.73 7.83 26.51
N ALA A 19 -10.26 6.80 27.16
CA ALA A 19 -10.11 5.42 26.73
C ALA A 19 -10.72 5.11 25.36
N LEU A 20 -11.79 5.81 25.00
CA LEU A 20 -12.61 5.57 23.81
C LEU A 20 -12.68 6.78 22.87
N THR A 21 -11.78 7.75 23.03
CA THR A 21 -11.69 8.89 22.10
C THR A 21 -11.56 8.37 20.67
N PRO A 22 -12.27 8.85 19.66
CA PRO A 22 -12.12 8.33 18.29
C PRO A 22 -10.79 8.71 17.63
N ASN A 23 -10.28 7.88 16.71
CA ASN A 23 -9.16 8.28 15.87
C ASN A 23 -9.69 9.12 14.70
N PRO A 24 -9.01 10.18 14.27
CA PRO A 24 -9.50 11.09 13.22
C PRO A 24 -9.75 10.39 11.88
N SER A 25 -9.15 9.22 11.64
CA SER A 25 -9.36 8.41 10.41
C SER A 25 -10.35 7.26 10.59
N THR A 26 -10.95 7.10 11.77
CA THR A 26 -11.85 5.98 12.12
C THR A 26 -13.25 6.46 12.53
N GLU A 27 -13.51 7.77 12.45
CA GLU A 27 -14.77 8.39 12.85
C GLU A 27 -15.96 7.86 12.03
N ASP A 28 -15.73 7.53 10.75
CA ASP A 28 -16.75 6.96 9.86
C ASP A 28 -17.24 5.57 10.32
N ILE A 29 -16.37 4.78 10.97
CA ILE A 29 -16.70 3.42 11.47
C ILE A 29 -17.40 3.46 12.84
N LEU A 30 -17.73 4.65 13.33
CA LEU A 30 -18.59 4.86 14.50
C LEU A 30 -20.05 5.11 14.10
N LYS A 31 -20.36 5.07 12.80
CA LYS A 31 -21.72 5.21 12.28
C LYS A 31 -22.18 3.86 11.75
N THR A 32 -23.01 3.17 12.53
CA THR A 32 -23.75 2.01 12.07
C THR A 32 -25.13 2.09 12.70
N GLU A 33 -26.13 2.26 11.85
CA GLU A 33 -27.54 2.36 12.24
C GLU A 33 -28.06 0.96 12.59
N ASP A 34 -28.74 0.85 13.74
CA ASP A 34 -29.37 -0.35 14.29
C ASP A 34 -28.41 -1.53 14.54
N ASN A 35 -27.61 -1.42 15.60
CA ASN A 35 -26.69 -2.48 16.03
C ASN A 35 -27.34 -3.41 17.05
N THR A 36 -27.45 -4.69 16.71
CA THR A 36 -27.84 -5.74 17.67
C THR A 36 -26.69 -6.11 18.63
N ILE A 37 -25.46 -5.74 18.27
CA ILE A 37 -24.23 -5.98 19.03
C ILE A 37 -23.86 -4.69 19.75
N ALA A 38 -23.43 -4.78 21.01
CA ALA A 38 -23.21 -3.63 21.87
C ALA A 38 -22.04 -2.72 21.42
N PHE A 39 -21.10 -3.29 20.66
CA PHE A 39 -19.86 -2.62 20.28
C PHE A 39 -19.82 -2.31 18.79
N LEU A 40 -19.38 -1.08 18.48
CA LEU A 40 -19.08 -0.65 17.12
C LEU A 40 -17.63 -1.00 16.76
N PRO A 41 -17.32 -1.27 15.48
CA PRO A 41 -15.96 -1.62 15.06
C PRO A 41 -14.96 -0.49 15.35
N GLY A 42 -15.37 0.78 15.23
CA GLY A 42 -14.51 1.92 15.58
C GLY A 42 -14.11 1.95 17.06
N ARG A 43 -14.97 1.48 17.98
CA ARG A 43 -14.63 1.38 19.41
C ARG A 43 -13.67 0.23 19.67
N LEU A 44 -13.89 -0.94 19.06
CA LEU A 44 -12.98 -2.08 19.18
C LEU A 44 -11.60 -1.81 18.58
N SER A 45 -11.51 -0.96 17.54
CA SER A 45 -10.22 -0.55 16.99
C SER A 45 -9.30 0.08 18.03
N ARG A 46 -9.85 0.69 19.11
CA ARG A 46 -9.02 1.22 20.20
C ARG A 46 -8.31 0.15 21.00
N MET A 47 -8.84 -1.07 21.06
CA MET A 47 -8.17 -2.20 21.73
C MET A 47 -6.98 -2.76 20.97
N LEU A 48 -6.86 -2.50 19.65
CA LEU A 48 -5.76 -3.03 18.85
C LEU A 48 -4.40 -2.41 19.22
N ASN A 49 -4.40 -1.26 19.89
CA ASN A 49 -3.18 -0.65 20.38
C ASN A 49 -2.68 -1.37 21.64
N PRO A 50 -1.45 -1.91 21.67
CA PRO A 50 -0.93 -2.66 22.82
C PRO A 50 -0.83 -1.84 24.12
N LYS A 51 -0.95 -0.50 24.06
CA LYS A 51 -0.93 0.38 25.24
C LYS A 51 -2.32 0.81 25.74
N SER A 52 -3.42 0.36 25.12
CA SER A 52 -4.79 0.81 25.43
C SER A 52 -5.53 -0.07 26.45
N HIS A 53 -4.87 -0.47 27.53
CA HIS A 53 -5.49 -1.21 28.64
C HIS A 53 -6.73 -0.49 29.19
N ASN A 54 -6.74 0.84 29.19
CA ASN A 54 -7.91 1.64 29.59
C ASN A 54 -9.15 1.38 28.73
N ALA A 55 -8.97 1.14 27.43
CA ALA A 55 -10.08 0.83 26.52
C ALA A 55 -10.73 -0.52 26.88
N PHE A 56 -9.92 -1.52 27.23
CA PHE A 56 -10.44 -2.82 27.67
C PHE A 56 -11.31 -2.71 28.93
N TYR A 57 -10.85 -1.95 29.94
CA TYR A 57 -11.66 -1.70 31.14
C TYR A 57 -12.89 -0.85 30.84
N ALA A 58 -12.79 0.12 29.94
CA ALA A 58 -13.93 0.96 29.55
C ALA A 58 -15.06 0.14 28.90
N LEU A 59 -14.70 -0.92 28.15
CA LEU A 59 -15.65 -1.84 27.51
C LEU A 59 -16.23 -2.91 28.48
N GLY A 60 -15.96 -2.80 29.78
CA GLY A 60 -16.45 -3.76 30.78
C GLY A 60 -15.53 -4.98 30.99
N GLY A 61 -14.29 -4.93 30.50
CA GLY A 61 -13.33 -6.02 30.63
C GLY A 61 -13.75 -7.27 29.87
N LEU A 62 -13.35 -8.44 30.37
CA LEU A 62 -13.59 -9.71 29.68
C LEU A 62 -15.09 -10.08 29.63
N VAL A 63 -15.78 -9.91 30.75
CA VAL A 63 -17.23 -10.22 30.86
C VAL A 63 -18.05 -9.26 30.00
N GLY A 64 -17.66 -7.98 29.98
CA GLY A 64 -18.26 -7.01 29.08
C GLY A 64 -18.07 -7.39 27.61
N LEU A 65 -16.85 -7.75 27.22
CA LEU A 65 -16.59 -8.18 25.84
C LEU A 65 -17.38 -9.42 25.43
N GLU A 66 -17.46 -10.42 26.31
CA GLU A 66 -18.23 -11.64 26.10
C GLU A 66 -19.72 -11.32 25.83
N LYS A 67 -20.33 -10.55 26.73
CA LYS A 67 -21.75 -10.15 26.63
C LYS A 67 -22.01 -9.22 25.44
N GLY A 68 -21.17 -8.21 25.24
CA GLY A 68 -21.38 -7.20 24.21
C GLY A 68 -21.04 -7.66 22.80
N LEU A 69 -20.12 -8.61 22.62
CA LEU A 69 -19.89 -9.29 21.34
C LEU A 69 -20.83 -10.49 21.12
N LYS A 70 -21.65 -10.82 22.12
CA LYS A 70 -22.55 -11.99 22.12
C LYS A 70 -21.79 -13.27 21.78
N THR A 71 -20.64 -13.47 22.41
CA THR A 71 -19.80 -14.66 22.21
C THR A 71 -19.70 -15.40 23.53
N ASP A 72 -19.60 -16.73 23.51
CA ASP A 72 -19.33 -17.49 24.72
C ASP A 72 -17.84 -17.86 24.83
N ARG A 73 -17.24 -17.67 26.00
CA ARG A 73 -15.83 -18.02 26.24
C ARG A 73 -15.56 -19.51 26.09
N ASN A 74 -16.54 -20.35 26.44
CA ASN A 74 -16.40 -21.81 26.43
C ASN A 74 -16.99 -22.44 25.16
N ALA A 75 -18.22 -22.04 24.78
CA ALA A 75 -18.92 -22.61 23.63
C ALA A 75 -18.47 -22.00 22.29
N ARG A 76 -17.68 -20.91 22.33
CA ARG A 76 -17.20 -20.17 21.16
C ARG A 76 -18.38 -19.61 20.37
N LEU A 77 -18.20 -19.45 19.06
CA LEU A 77 -19.19 -18.90 18.15
C LEU A 77 -19.89 -20.05 17.41
N SER A 78 -21.23 -20.06 17.40
CA SER A 78 -21.99 -21.12 16.72
C SER A 78 -21.92 -20.97 15.20
N VAL A 79 -21.81 -22.08 14.48
CA VAL A 79 -21.69 -22.09 13.00
C VAL A 79 -23.02 -21.70 12.32
N ASP A 80 -24.13 -22.01 12.97
CA ASP A 80 -25.48 -21.78 12.45
C ASP A 80 -26.06 -20.40 12.86
N GLU A 81 -25.23 -19.50 13.41
CA GLU A 81 -25.66 -18.13 13.73
C GLU A 81 -26.05 -17.40 12.44
N THR A 82 -27.27 -16.85 12.39
CA THR A 82 -27.75 -16.10 11.22
C THR A 82 -28.07 -14.66 11.61
N THR A 83 -29.08 -14.48 12.46
CA THR A 83 -29.49 -13.19 13.02
C THR A 83 -29.70 -13.29 14.52
N PHE A 84 -29.60 -12.16 15.19
CA PHE A 84 -29.86 -12.00 16.61
C PHE A 84 -31.27 -11.45 16.85
N ASP A 85 -32.00 -12.08 17.78
CA ASP A 85 -33.32 -11.61 18.19
C ASP A 85 -33.23 -10.46 19.21
N GLU A 86 -32.29 -10.57 20.16
CA GLU A 86 -32.12 -9.60 21.23
C GLU A 86 -30.93 -8.64 20.98
N SER A 87 -31.19 -7.33 21.03
CA SER A 87 -30.14 -6.30 20.98
C SER A 87 -29.53 -6.05 22.35
N VAL A 88 -28.21 -6.01 22.45
CA VAL A 88 -27.51 -5.63 23.68
C VAL A 88 -27.08 -4.17 23.59
N ALA A 89 -27.56 -3.33 24.50
CA ALA A 89 -27.14 -1.93 24.56
C ALA A 89 -25.72 -1.82 25.14
N TYR A 90 -24.97 -0.82 24.67
CA TYR A 90 -23.61 -0.55 25.14
C TYR A 90 -23.54 -0.31 26.67
N GLU A 91 -24.55 0.37 27.23
CA GLU A 91 -24.57 0.76 28.64
C GLU A 91 -24.69 -0.43 29.60
N ASP A 92 -25.26 -1.54 29.13
CA ASP A 92 -25.46 -2.76 29.93
C ASP A 92 -24.18 -3.59 30.07
N VAL A 93 -23.12 -3.14 29.40
CA VAL A 93 -21.88 -3.89 29.19
C VAL A 93 -20.66 -3.03 29.57
N ALA A 94 -20.70 -1.73 29.29
CA ALA A 94 -19.63 -0.80 29.58
C ALA A 94 -19.38 -0.65 31.10
N ALA A 95 -18.16 -0.24 31.46
CA ALA A 95 -17.87 0.08 32.85
C ALA A 95 -18.60 1.35 33.28
N ARG A 96 -19.03 1.39 34.55
CA ARG A 96 -19.66 2.57 35.15
C ARG A 96 -18.76 3.79 34.99
N ASP A 97 -19.36 4.93 34.63
CA ASP A 97 -18.70 6.24 34.42
C ASP A 97 -17.77 6.35 33.21
N THR A 98 -17.95 5.50 32.18
CA THR A 98 -17.20 5.63 30.92
C THR A 98 -17.95 6.43 29.85
N PRO A 99 -17.33 7.50 29.31
CA PRO A 99 -17.93 8.25 28.20
C PRO A 99 -17.90 7.43 26.90
N LYS A 100 -18.98 7.50 26.10
CA LYS A 100 -19.12 6.72 24.85
C LYS A 100 -18.02 6.98 23.82
N TYR A 101 -17.52 8.21 23.78
CA TYR A 101 -16.51 8.67 22.82
C TYR A 101 -15.32 9.34 23.52
N GLY A 102 -14.99 8.90 24.74
CA GLY A 102 -13.82 9.42 25.47
C GLY A 102 -13.92 10.92 25.74
N THR A 103 -12.89 11.67 25.34
CA THR A 103 -12.81 13.12 25.52
C THR A 103 -13.86 13.90 24.73
N ALA A 104 -14.49 13.28 23.72
CA ALA A 104 -15.63 13.86 23.00
C ALA A 104 -16.97 13.70 23.76
N GLY A 105 -16.97 13.01 24.91
CA GLY A 105 -18.15 12.74 25.72
C GLY A 105 -19.13 11.78 25.02
N ASP A 106 -20.43 12.07 25.11
CA ASP A 106 -21.49 11.29 24.45
C ASP A 106 -21.90 11.83 23.07
N LYS A 107 -21.24 12.90 22.62
CA LYS A 107 -21.49 13.45 21.28
C LYS A 107 -20.74 12.63 20.25
N LEU A 108 -21.47 12.17 19.24
CA LEU A 108 -20.88 11.52 18.07
C LEU A 108 -19.90 12.52 17.41
N PRO A 109 -18.62 12.15 17.22
CA PRO A 109 -17.69 13.03 16.52
C PRO A 109 -18.13 13.18 15.07
N GLU A 110 -18.23 14.42 14.63
CA GLU A 110 -18.44 14.77 13.24
C GLU A 110 -17.15 14.47 12.46
N PRO A 111 -17.21 13.68 11.36
CA PRO A 111 -16.04 13.33 10.58
C PRO A 111 -15.39 14.60 10.03
N LYS A 112 -14.12 14.83 10.37
CA LYS A 112 -13.36 15.97 9.82
C LYS A 112 -13.01 15.78 8.34
N THR A 113 -13.29 14.62 7.76
CA THR A 113 -13.02 14.31 6.36
C THR A 113 -14.19 13.52 5.79
N LEU A 114 -14.83 14.03 4.74
CA LEU A 114 -15.84 13.30 3.97
C LEU A 114 -15.14 12.20 3.16
N THR A 115 -14.77 11.11 3.82
CA THR A 115 -14.28 9.93 3.13
C THR A 115 -15.50 9.22 2.53
N ASN A 116 -15.68 9.35 1.21
CA ASN A 116 -16.71 8.62 0.46
C ASN A 116 -16.30 7.14 0.38
N ILE A 117 -16.37 6.44 1.51
CA ILE A 117 -16.12 5.00 1.59
C ILE A 117 -17.38 4.34 1.03
N PRO A 118 -17.29 3.56 -0.04
CA PRO A 118 -18.43 2.79 -0.53
C PRO A 118 -18.97 1.95 0.64
N PRO A 119 -20.31 1.83 0.80
CA PRO A 119 -20.87 0.96 1.81
C PRO A 119 -20.26 -0.44 1.66
N ALA A 120 -19.80 -1.00 2.78
CA ALA A 120 -19.14 -2.30 2.80
C ALA A 120 -20.04 -3.32 2.08
N THR A 121 -19.56 -3.82 0.94
CA THR A 121 -20.30 -4.81 0.17
C THR A 121 -20.07 -6.16 0.84
N TYR A 122 -21.04 -6.60 1.64
CA TYR A 122 -21.05 -7.95 2.19
C TYR A 122 -21.84 -8.86 1.26
N ASP A 123 -21.37 -10.09 1.05
CA ASP A 123 -22.09 -11.05 0.21
C ASP A 123 -23.37 -11.51 0.93
N THR A 124 -24.52 -10.97 0.54
CA THR A 124 -25.84 -11.37 1.05
C THR A 124 -26.19 -12.83 0.73
N LYS A 125 -25.43 -13.49 -0.15
CA LYS A 125 -25.63 -14.92 -0.49
C LYS A 125 -24.89 -15.87 0.44
N ALA A 126 -23.88 -15.40 1.18
CA ALA A 126 -23.17 -16.25 2.12
C ALA A 126 -24.06 -16.51 3.35
N SER A 127 -24.41 -17.78 3.54
CA SER A 127 -25.24 -18.27 4.64
C SER A 127 -24.45 -18.24 5.95
N GLY A 128 -24.80 -17.33 6.86
CA GLY A 128 -24.25 -17.27 8.21
C GLY A 128 -23.74 -15.87 8.60
N PHE A 129 -23.84 -15.58 9.91
CA PHE A 129 -23.33 -14.38 10.57
C PHE A 129 -23.80 -13.06 9.93
N LEU A 130 -25.07 -12.96 9.53
CA LEU A 130 -25.59 -11.80 8.78
C LEU A 130 -25.41 -10.50 9.56
N ASP A 131 -25.82 -10.49 10.84
CA ASP A 131 -25.70 -9.29 11.68
C ASP A 131 -24.24 -8.93 11.97
N ARG A 132 -23.38 -9.92 12.22
CA ARG A 132 -21.95 -9.66 12.44
C ARG A 132 -21.27 -9.14 11.19
N ARG A 133 -21.57 -9.68 10.02
CA ARG A 133 -20.97 -9.23 8.75
C ARG A 133 -21.51 -7.86 8.34
N ARG A 134 -22.77 -7.55 8.65
CA ARG A 134 -23.33 -6.21 8.49
C ARG A 134 -22.58 -5.18 9.33
N ILE A 135 -22.32 -5.49 10.61
CA ILE A 135 -21.70 -4.55 11.55
C ILE A 135 -20.18 -4.47 11.38
N PHE A 136 -19.49 -5.61 11.31
CA PHE A 136 -18.03 -5.69 11.30
C PHE A 136 -17.40 -5.83 9.91
N SER A 137 -18.22 -5.94 8.85
CA SER A 137 -17.77 -6.29 7.50
C SER A 137 -17.05 -7.65 7.46
N GLU A 138 -16.61 -8.06 6.29
CA GLU A 138 -15.82 -9.29 6.13
C GLU A 138 -14.35 -9.03 6.45
N ASN A 139 -13.69 -9.93 7.18
CA ASN A 139 -12.25 -9.91 7.39
C ASN A 139 -11.52 -10.41 6.14
N ARG A 140 -11.64 -9.66 5.04
CA ARG A 140 -10.90 -9.87 3.81
C ARG A 140 -9.95 -8.71 3.62
N LEU A 141 -8.69 -9.03 3.34
CA LEU A 141 -7.76 -8.02 2.87
C LEU A 141 -8.32 -7.42 1.58
N PRO A 142 -8.19 -6.10 1.38
CA PRO A 142 -8.62 -5.49 0.14
C PRO A 142 -7.97 -6.23 -1.02
N ASP A 143 -8.76 -6.53 -2.04
CA ASP A 143 -8.23 -7.15 -3.26
C ASP A 143 -7.03 -6.33 -3.73
N LYS A 144 -5.95 -7.03 -4.10
CA LYS A 144 -4.76 -6.39 -4.63
C LYS A 144 -5.23 -5.39 -5.69
N LYS A 145 -4.84 -4.12 -5.52
CA LYS A 145 -5.21 -3.04 -6.45
C LYS A 145 -5.11 -3.58 -7.86
N LYS A 146 -6.22 -3.53 -8.61
CA LYS A 146 -6.34 -4.11 -9.96
C LYS A 146 -5.02 -3.90 -10.70
N THR A 147 -4.32 -4.99 -10.98
CA THR A 147 -3.01 -4.93 -11.64
C THR A 147 -3.21 -4.16 -12.94
N LYS A 148 -2.49 -3.05 -13.12
CA LYS A 148 -2.58 -2.26 -14.36
C LYS A 148 -2.32 -3.20 -15.53
N THR A 149 -3.11 -3.08 -16.59
CA THR A 149 -2.92 -3.91 -17.79
C THR A 149 -1.58 -3.59 -18.44
N LEU A 150 -0.98 -4.54 -19.16
CA LEU A 150 0.31 -4.30 -19.86
C LEU A 150 0.25 -3.06 -20.76
N LEU A 151 -0.88 -2.86 -21.45
CA LEU A 151 -1.11 -1.71 -22.31
C LEU A 151 -1.22 -0.40 -21.52
N GLN A 152 -1.87 -0.41 -20.36
CA GLN A 152 -1.92 0.75 -19.48
C GLN A 152 -0.54 1.11 -18.93
N LEU A 153 0.29 0.11 -18.63
CA LEU A 153 1.66 0.33 -18.18
C LEU A 153 2.52 0.91 -19.31
N ALA A 154 2.44 0.34 -20.52
CA ALA A 154 3.13 0.83 -21.71
C ALA A 154 2.72 2.27 -22.06
N TRP A 155 1.42 2.58 -21.97
CA TRP A 155 0.91 3.93 -22.14
C TRP A 155 1.45 4.89 -21.10
N GLN A 156 1.49 4.48 -19.82
CA GLN A 156 2.04 5.31 -18.76
C GLN A 156 3.54 5.57 -18.97
N THR A 157 4.31 4.58 -19.42
CA THR A 157 5.74 4.76 -19.75
C THR A 157 5.95 5.66 -20.97
N TYR A 158 5.05 5.62 -21.97
CA TYR A 158 5.17 6.47 -23.16
C TYR A 158 4.98 7.97 -22.87
N ASN A 159 4.32 8.33 -21.76
CA ASN A 159 4.12 9.73 -21.38
C ASN A 159 5.38 10.43 -20.82
N ASP A 160 6.54 9.78 -20.83
CA ASP A 160 7.81 10.43 -20.49
C ASP A 160 8.31 11.31 -21.65
N LYS A 161 8.64 12.57 -21.33
CA LYS A 161 9.15 13.57 -22.29
C LYS A 161 10.41 13.08 -23.00
N VAL A 162 11.28 12.33 -22.31
CA VAL A 162 12.53 11.84 -22.90
C VAL A 162 12.24 10.82 -24.00
N LEU A 163 11.32 9.88 -23.76
CA LEU A 163 10.93 8.87 -24.75
C LEU A 163 10.21 9.48 -25.95
N ILE A 164 9.37 10.49 -25.74
CA ILE A 164 8.70 11.21 -26.83
C ILE A 164 9.72 11.97 -27.69
N LEU A 165 10.69 12.66 -27.08
CA LEU A 165 11.75 13.36 -27.83
C LEU A 165 12.63 12.39 -28.62
N LEU A 166 13.00 11.25 -28.03
CA LEU A 166 13.74 10.19 -28.72
C LEU A 166 12.95 9.61 -29.89
N ALA A 167 11.64 9.39 -29.73
CA ALA A 167 10.79 8.89 -30.81
C ALA A 167 10.72 9.88 -31.99
N ILE A 168 10.57 11.18 -31.72
CA ILE A 168 10.57 12.22 -32.76
C ILE A 168 11.93 12.25 -33.48
N ALA A 169 13.05 12.23 -32.74
CA ALA A 169 14.38 12.20 -33.33
C ALA A 169 14.57 10.96 -34.23
N ALA A 170 14.14 9.78 -33.77
CA ALA A 170 14.19 8.55 -34.55
C ALA A 170 13.34 8.63 -35.83
N VAL A 171 12.15 9.23 -35.77
CA VAL A 171 11.28 9.43 -36.96
C VAL A 171 11.94 10.38 -37.95
N VAL A 172 12.56 11.47 -37.50
CA VAL A 172 13.29 12.41 -38.40
C VAL A 172 14.49 11.71 -39.04
N SER A 173 15.27 10.94 -38.28
CA SER A 173 16.38 10.13 -38.80
C SER A 173 15.91 9.08 -39.81
N LEU A 174 14.78 8.41 -39.53
CA LEU A 174 14.17 7.45 -40.43
C LEU A 174 13.56 8.11 -41.66
N ALA A 175 13.11 9.36 -41.59
CA ALA A 175 12.58 10.08 -42.74
C ALA A 175 13.72 10.54 -43.66
N LEU A 176 14.84 11.02 -43.12
CA LEU A 176 15.99 11.50 -43.88
C LEU A 176 16.88 10.39 -44.44
N GLY A 177 17.07 9.29 -43.70
CA GLY A 177 17.91 8.16 -44.11
C GLY A 177 17.56 7.61 -45.51
N PRO A 178 16.30 7.22 -45.78
CA PRO A 178 15.91 6.63 -47.06
C PRO A 178 16.07 7.58 -48.25
N TYR A 179 16.01 8.90 -48.07
CA TYR A 179 16.26 9.82 -49.19
C TYR A 179 17.69 9.75 -49.70
N GLN A 180 18.65 9.48 -48.82
CA GLN A 180 20.05 9.28 -49.22
C GLN A 180 20.29 7.87 -49.78
N THR A 181 19.60 6.84 -49.26
CA THR A 181 19.79 5.45 -49.73
C THR A 181 19.06 5.13 -51.04
N PHE A 182 18.00 5.86 -51.40
CA PHE A 182 17.22 5.60 -52.61
C PHE A 182 17.43 6.63 -53.73
N GLY A 183 18.14 7.75 -53.46
CA GLY A 183 18.31 8.86 -54.42
C GLY A 183 19.70 9.00 -55.06
N GLY A 184 20.72 8.27 -54.57
CA GLY A 184 22.03 8.25 -55.21
C GLY A 184 22.06 7.22 -56.33
N ALA A 185 22.33 7.65 -57.57
CA ALA A 185 22.70 6.73 -58.64
C ALA A 185 23.96 5.96 -58.19
N HIS A 186 23.81 4.70 -57.80
CA HIS A 186 24.92 3.79 -57.57
C HIS A 186 25.51 3.40 -58.93
N GLU A 187 26.73 3.82 -59.21
CA GLU A 187 27.55 3.17 -60.24
C GLU A 187 27.90 1.76 -59.75
N GLU A 188 27.80 0.78 -60.65
CA GLU A 188 27.91 -0.65 -60.36
C GLU A 188 29.26 -1.02 -59.71
N GLY A 189 29.25 -1.43 -58.43
CA GLY A 189 30.40 -2.14 -57.87
C GLY A 189 30.60 -2.14 -56.36
N GLU A 190 30.10 -1.15 -55.61
CA GLU A 190 30.36 -1.08 -54.17
C GLU A 190 29.10 -1.28 -53.33
N VAL A 191 29.08 -2.38 -52.58
CA VAL A 191 28.03 -2.73 -51.64
C VAL A 191 28.26 -1.93 -50.35
N GLY A 192 27.48 -0.88 -50.14
CA GLY A 192 27.56 0.00 -48.97
C GLY A 192 27.14 -0.70 -47.67
N VAL A 193 28.04 -1.46 -47.05
CA VAL A 193 27.91 -1.95 -45.67
C VAL A 193 29.27 -1.91 -44.95
N GLU A 194 29.83 -0.69 -44.80
CA GLU A 194 31.04 -0.47 -44.00
C GLU A 194 30.89 -0.89 -42.52
N TRP A 195 29.67 -0.90 -41.98
CA TRP A 195 29.44 -1.19 -40.55
C TRP A 195 29.77 -2.65 -40.16
N GLN A 196 29.75 -3.59 -41.10
CA GLN A 196 30.12 -4.98 -40.81
C GLN A 196 31.64 -5.15 -40.69
N LEU A 197 32.42 -4.38 -41.45
CA LEU A 197 33.89 -4.39 -41.38
C LEU A 197 34.40 -3.76 -40.08
N VAL A 198 33.77 -2.68 -39.60
CA VAL A 198 34.12 -2.06 -38.30
C VAL A 198 33.83 -3.01 -37.13
N ALA A 199 32.72 -3.75 -37.19
CA ALA A 199 32.40 -4.75 -36.16
C ALA A 199 33.34 -5.96 -36.19
N LEU A 200 33.76 -6.39 -37.38
CA LEU A 200 34.73 -7.48 -37.55
C LEU A 200 36.15 -7.08 -37.11
N GLU A 201 36.59 -5.86 -37.41
CA GLU A 201 37.89 -5.34 -36.97
C GLU A 201 37.92 -5.18 -35.45
N ALA A 202 36.84 -4.65 -34.85
CA ALA A 202 36.70 -4.54 -33.40
C ALA A 202 36.72 -5.89 -32.68
N MET A 203 36.11 -6.94 -33.26
CA MET A 203 36.18 -8.30 -32.71
C MET A 203 37.54 -8.98 -32.93
N ASN A 204 38.31 -8.59 -33.95
CA ASN A 204 39.62 -9.16 -34.24
C ASN A 204 40.72 -8.62 -33.29
N GLU A 205 40.67 -7.33 -32.95
CA GLU A 205 41.61 -6.73 -31.97
C GLU A 205 41.42 -7.31 -30.55
N GLU A 206 40.19 -7.60 -30.14
CA GLU A 206 39.90 -8.22 -28.83
C GLU A 206 40.49 -9.64 -28.69
N ARG A 207 40.70 -10.32 -29.83
CA ARG A 207 41.28 -11.67 -29.86
C ARG A 207 42.81 -11.65 -29.76
N LEU A 208 43.46 -10.52 -30.05
CA LEU A 208 44.92 -10.37 -29.98
C LEU A 208 45.41 -9.77 -28.65
N ASP A 209 44.54 -9.15 -27.84
CA ASP A 209 44.92 -8.54 -26.56
C ASP A 209 44.95 -9.52 -25.37
N LYS A 210 44.47 -10.77 -25.53
CA LYS A 210 44.55 -11.80 -24.47
C LYS A 210 45.96 -12.37 -24.23
N GLY A 211 46.95 -11.93 -24.99
CA GLY A 211 48.31 -12.50 -24.96
C GLY A 211 49.44 -11.55 -24.55
N ARG A 212 49.21 -10.26 -24.27
CA ARG A 212 50.32 -9.33 -24.00
C ARG A 212 50.13 -8.52 -22.72
N ASN A 213 51.07 -8.72 -21.80
CA ASN A 213 51.11 -8.15 -20.47
C ASN A 213 50.91 -6.63 -20.44
N ARG A 214 50.16 -6.20 -19.42
CA ARG A 214 50.01 -4.84 -18.91
C ARG A 214 51.39 -4.16 -18.81
N HIS A 215 51.65 -3.18 -19.67
CA HIS A 215 52.22 -1.88 -19.33
C HIS A 215 52.42 -1.05 -20.61
N THR A 216 52.16 0.25 -20.51
CA THR A 216 52.23 1.30 -21.56
C THR A 216 50.95 1.51 -22.39
N ARG A 217 50.04 2.35 -21.85
CA ARG A 217 49.04 3.07 -22.65
C ARG A 217 49.77 4.10 -23.50
N GLN A 218 50.11 3.73 -24.73
CA GLN A 218 50.38 4.69 -25.80
C GLN A 218 49.06 4.93 -26.53
N PHE A 219 48.58 6.17 -26.49
CA PHE A 219 47.39 6.62 -27.20
C PHE A 219 47.61 6.43 -28.71
N SER A 220 46.98 5.40 -29.26
CA SER A 220 47.00 5.13 -30.70
C SER A 220 45.98 6.03 -31.42
N LYS A 221 46.35 6.40 -32.64
CA LYS A 221 45.79 7.46 -33.51
C LYS A 221 44.27 7.41 -33.76
N GLY A 222 43.58 6.33 -33.38
CA GLY A 222 42.13 6.18 -33.55
C GLY A 222 41.28 7.12 -32.70
N THR A 223 41.72 7.51 -31.50
CA THR A 223 40.95 8.43 -30.65
C THR A 223 40.93 9.86 -31.21
N LEU A 224 41.92 10.24 -32.01
CA LEU A 224 42.01 11.57 -32.62
C LEU A 224 41.04 11.70 -33.81
N VAL A 225 40.81 10.63 -34.57
CA VAL A 225 39.85 10.59 -35.67
C VAL A 225 38.40 10.70 -35.17
N MET A 226 38.12 10.15 -33.98
CA MET A 226 36.77 10.23 -33.41
C MET A 226 36.41 11.64 -32.91
N LEU A 227 37.38 12.44 -32.49
CA LEU A 227 37.15 13.82 -32.07
C LEU A 227 36.96 14.78 -33.25
N ASP A 228 37.63 14.55 -34.39
CA ASP A 228 37.44 15.36 -35.61
C ASP A 228 36.07 15.14 -36.28
N PHE A 229 35.43 13.97 -36.09
CA PHE A 229 34.10 13.70 -36.61
C PHE A 229 32.96 14.31 -35.74
N ILE A 230 33.24 14.63 -34.48
CA ILE A 230 32.25 15.22 -33.55
C ILE A 230 32.26 16.75 -33.58
N LEU A 231 33.35 17.37 -34.04
CA LEU A 231 33.54 18.83 -34.05
C LEU A 231 33.28 19.51 -35.41
N ARG A 232 32.67 18.80 -36.37
CA ARG A 232 32.32 19.35 -37.70
C ARG A 232 30.85 19.13 -38.01
#